data_AF-A0A3D4TY22-F1
#
_entry.id   AF-A0A3D4TY22-F1
#
_cell.length_a   1.000
_cell.length_b   1.000
_cell.length_c   1.000
_cell.angle_alpha   90.00
_cell.angle_beta   90.00
_cell.angle_gamma   90.00
#
_symmetry.space_group_name_H-M   'P 1'
#
loop_
_entity.id
_entity.type
_entity.pdbx_description
1 polymer ?
#
loop_
_entity_poly.entity_id
_entity_poly.type
_entity_poly.pdbx_seq_one_letter_code
_entity_poly.pdbx_strand_id
1 'polypeptide(L)'
;MKRILNLFVFFILSLSASAQDPSFTQFYSSPLFLGPSFAGGIAGHRTVLNYRNQWMAIKDAYQTYSLSWDHNFINFHSGLGFNIIRDVAGSGNLGNTRGGLLYSYDFTPFPEWHIKA
;
A
#
# COMPACT_ATOMS: atom_id res chain seq x y z
N MET A 1 36.22 -21.17 -17.46
CA MET A 1 34.92 -21.87 -17.64
C MET A 1 34.14 -22.04 -16.33
N LYS A 2 34.69 -22.66 -15.27
CA LYS A 2 33.97 -22.84 -13.98
C LYS A 2 33.46 -21.54 -13.32
N ARG A 3 34.21 -20.43 -13.43
CA ARG A 3 33.79 -19.10 -12.92
C ARG A 3 32.54 -18.54 -13.63
N ILE A 4 32.43 -18.76 -14.95
CA ILE A 4 31.28 -18.31 -15.75
C ILE A 4 30.05 -19.14 -15.39
N LEU A 5 30.22 -20.46 -15.22
CA LEU A 5 29.15 -21.35 -14.78
C LEU A 5 28.62 -20.95 -13.40
N ASN A 6 29.50 -20.64 -12.44
CA ASN A 6 29.09 -20.21 -11.10
C ASN A 6 28.31 -18.88 -11.13
N LEU A 7 28.74 -17.91 -11.95
CA LEU A 7 28.01 -16.65 -12.13
C LEU A 7 26.63 -16.86 -12.77
N PHE A 8 26.55 -17.76 -13.75
CA PHE A 8 25.29 -18.10 -14.41
C PHE A 8 24.30 -18.78 -13.46
N VAL A 9 24.77 -19.69 -12.61
CA VAL A 9 23.94 -20.30 -11.55
C VAL A 9 23.47 -19.25 -10.54
N PHE A 10 24.34 -18.35 -10.12
CA PHE A 10 23.96 -17.26 -9.21
C PHE A 10 22.89 -16.34 -9.82
N PHE A 11 23.02 -16.04 -11.12
CA PHE A 11 22.04 -15.24 -11.85
C PHE A 11 20.67 -15.93 -11.92
N ILE A 12 20.62 -17.23 -12.24
CA ILE A 12 19.36 -17.99 -12.27
C ILE A 12 18.66 -18.01 -10.90
N LEU A 13 19.42 -18.19 -9.81
CA LEU A 13 18.86 -18.20 -8.46
C LEU A 13 18.30 -16.83 -8.05
N SER A 14 18.89 -15.74 -8.54
CA SER A 14 18.41 -14.38 -8.23
C SER A 14 17.04 -14.06 -8.84
N LEU A 15 16.63 -14.75 -9.91
CA LEU A 15 15.33 -14.56 -10.57
C LEU A 15 14.15 -15.09 -9.74
N SER A 16 14.40 -15.90 -8.71
CA SER A 16 13.35 -16.50 -7.86
C SER A 16 13.19 -15.79 -6.50
N ALA A 17 13.80 -14.61 -6.32
CA ALA A 17 13.69 -13.88 -5.07
C ALA A 17 12.29 -13.27 -4.90
N SER A 18 11.67 -13.53 -3.76
CA SER A 18 10.44 -12.85 -3.32
C SER A 18 10.80 -11.81 -2.27
N ALA A 19 10.39 -10.57 -2.48
CA ALA A 19 10.58 -9.48 -1.52
C ALA A 19 9.28 -9.24 -0.74
N GLN A 20 9.41 -8.77 0.50
CA GLN A 20 8.26 -8.40 1.32
C GLN A 20 7.90 -6.93 1.09
N ASP A 21 6.61 -6.69 0.89
CA ASP A 21 6.06 -5.34 0.89
C ASP A 21 5.77 -4.86 2.33
N PRO A 22 5.91 -3.56 2.59
CA PRO A 22 5.50 -2.97 3.86
C PRO A 22 4.03 -3.26 4.18
N SER A 23 3.76 -3.65 5.42
CA SER A 23 2.41 -3.91 5.93
C SER A 23 2.11 -3.10 7.19
N PHE A 24 0.94 -2.47 7.23
CA PHE A 24 0.47 -1.74 8.41
C PHE A 24 -0.37 -2.66 9.30
N THR A 25 -0.19 -2.58 10.62
CA THR A 25 -1.03 -3.32 11.60
C THR A 25 -2.31 -2.58 11.95
N GLN A 26 -2.36 -1.26 11.70
CA GLN A 26 -3.50 -0.39 11.99
C GLN A 26 -4.40 -0.27 10.76
N PHE A 27 -5.10 -1.35 10.40
CA PHE A 27 -5.92 -1.42 9.19
C PHE A 27 -7.03 -0.34 9.14
N TYR A 28 -7.66 -0.04 10.27
CA TYR A 28 -8.66 1.04 10.39
C TYR A 28 -8.09 2.43 10.14
N SER A 29 -6.80 2.62 10.45
CA SER A 29 -6.06 3.86 10.23
C SER A 29 -5.32 3.85 8.89
N SER A 30 -5.54 2.87 8.01
CA SER A 30 -4.96 2.82 6.66
C SER A 30 -5.92 2.17 5.65
N PRO A 31 -7.17 2.65 5.53
CA PRO A 31 -8.21 1.98 4.74
C PRO A 31 -7.86 1.90 3.25
N LEU A 32 -7.32 2.97 2.66
CA LEU A 32 -6.92 2.97 1.24
C LEU A 32 -5.67 2.13 0.94
N PHE A 33 -5.00 1.59 1.96
CA PHE A 33 -3.95 0.59 1.78
C PHE A 33 -4.53 -0.82 1.59
N LEU A 34 -5.72 -1.09 2.14
CA LEU A 34 -6.38 -2.39 2.03
C LEU A 34 -6.97 -2.63 0.65
N GLY A 35 -7.56 -1.60 0.06
CA GLY A 35 -8.14 -1.71 -1.28
C GLY A 35 -9.02 -0.53 -1.70
N PRO A 36 -9.42 -0.51 -2.98
CA PRO A 36 -10.21 0.58 -3.57
C PRO A 36 -11.62 0.67 -3.00
N SER A 37 -12.24 -0.45 -2.60
CA SER A 37 -13.60 -0.48 -2.02
C SER A 37 -13.75 0.35 -0.74
N PHE A 38 -12.64 0.71 -0.09
CA PHE A 38 -12.62 1.58 1.09
C PHE A 38 -12.59 3.09 0.77
N ALA A 39 -12.40 3.47 -0.50
CA ALA A 39 -12.48 4.85 -0.94
C ALA A 39 -13.89 5.40 -0.74
N GLY A 40 -14.01 6.61 -0.18
CA GLY A 40 -15.29 7.19 0.18
C GLY A 40 -16.04 6.37 1.23
N GLY A 41 -15.33 5.65 2.11
CA GLY A 41 -15.95 4.82 3.14
C GLY A 41 -16.60 5.61 4.28
N ILE A 42 -16.30 6.91 4.38
CA ILE A 42 -16.94 7.85 5.32
C ILE A 42 -17.53 9.02 4.54
N ALA A 43 -18.54 9.69 5.10
CA ALA A 43 -19.10 10.90 4.51
C ALA A 43 -18.06 12.03 4.47
N GLY A 44 -18.03 12.79 3.38
CA GLY A 44 -17.11 13.91 3.20
C GLY A 44 -15.69 13.46 2.83
N HIS A 45 -14.68 14.17 3.37
CA HIS A 45 -13.26 13.93 3.05
C HIS A 45 -12.56 13.24 4.21
N ARG A 46 -11.59 12.39 3.90
CA ARG A 46 -10.69 11.76 4.86
C ARG A 46 -9.25 11.94 4.39
N THR A 47 -8.38 12.35 5.30
CA THR A 47 -6.93 12.38 5.11
C THR A 47 -6.29 11.54 6.18
N VAL A 48 -5.30 10.72 5.81
CA VAL A 48 -4.62 9.83 6.74
C VAL A 48 -3.12 9.86 6.47
N LEU A 49 -2.34 10.07 7.53
CA LEU A 49 -0.89 10.00 7.55
C LEU A 49 -0.47 8.82 8.42
N ASN A 50 0.38 7.95 7.89
CA ASN A 50 0.94 6.82 8.64
C ASN A 50 2.46 6.87 8.59
N TYR A 51 3.06 6.58 9.75
CA TYR A 51 4.49 6.33 9.88
C TYR A 51 4.68 4.97 10.53
N ARG A 52 5.65 4.22 10.01
CA ARG A 52 6.01 2.90 10.51
C ARG A 52 7.52 2.77 10.56
N ASN A 53 8.02 2.34 11.71
CA ASN A 53 9.42 1.96 11.91
C ASN A 53 9.47 0.47 12.25
N GLN A 54 10.03 -0.34 11.36
CA GLN A 54 10.16 -1.78 11.55
C GLN A 54 11.58 -2.12 12.02
N TRP A 55 11.66 -2.91 13.10
CA TRP A 55 12.90 -3.30 13.78
C TRP A 55 13.67 -2.12 14.40
N MET A 56 13.00 -1.38 15.29
CA MET A 56 13.54 -0.20 15.99
C MET A 56 14.89 -0.44 16.72
N ALA A 57 15.21 -1.68 17.10
CA ALA A 57 16.48 -2.03 17.73
C ALA A 57 17.67 -2.02 16.76
N ILE A 58 17.42 -2.03 15.45
CA ILE A 58 18.44 -1.97 14.40
C ILE A 58 18.55 -0.53 13.93
N LYS A 59 19.77 0.02 13.96
CA LYS A 59 20.03 1.37 13.44
C LYS A 59 19.74 1.41 11.95
N ASP A 60 19.06 2.47 11.50
CA ASP A 60 18.68 2.68 10.11
C ASP A 60 17.84 1.52 9.54
N ALA A 61 16.90 1.00 10.34
CA ALA A 61 15.98 -0.04 9.89
C ALA A 61 14.90 0.50 8.92
N TYR A 62 13.95 -0.36 8.56
CA TYR A 62 12.94 -0.03 7.55
C TYR A 62 11.98 1.06 8.04
N GLN A 63 11.88 2.14 7.27
CA GLN A 63 10.98 3.25 7.55
C GLN A 63 9.97 3.42 6.42
N THR A 64 8.69 3.29 6.75
CA THR A 64 7.60 3.45 5.79
C THR A 64 6.75 4.67 6.16
N TYR A 65 6.47 5.51 5.18
CA TYR A 65 5.58 6.66 5.26
C TYR A 65 4.43 6.44 4.28
N SER A 66 3.20 6.75 4.69
CA SER A 66 2.05 6.73 3.81
C SER A 66 1.17 7.95 4.01
N LEU A 67 0.74 8.54 2.89
CA LEU A 67 -0.25 9.59 2.81
C LEU A 67 -1.41 9.07 1.96
N SER A 68 -2.63 9.15 2.49
CA SER A 68 -3.83 8.83 1.74
C SER A 68 -4.90 9.87 1.95
N TRP A 69 -5.73 10.05 0.92
CA TRP A 69 -6.88 10.93 0.93
C TRP A 69 -8.01 10.31 0.13
N ASP A 70 -9.25 10.45 0.60
CA ASP A 70 -10.43 10.08 -0.14
C ASP A 70 -11.63 10.98 0.15
N HIS A 71 -12.58 10.99 -0.79
CA HIS A 71 -13.86 11.67 -0.68
C HIS A 71 -15.02 10.77 -1.09
N ASN A 72 -16.12 10.85 -0.36
CA ASN A 72 -17.37 10.19 -0.72
C ASN A 72 -18.31 11.16 -1.47
N PHE A 73 -18.62 10.81 -2.71
CA PHE A 73 -19.60 11.48 -3.54
C PHE A 73 -20.97 10.83 -3.38
N ILE A 74 -21.69 11.22 -2.32
CA ILE A 74 -23.01 10.64 -1.96
C ILE A 74 -23.97 10.61 -3.16
N ASN A 75 -24.07 11.72 -3.89
CA ASN A 75 -25.00 11.84 -5.03
C ASN A 75 -24.72 10.87 -6.18
N PHE A 76 -23.50 10.35 -6.26
CA PHE A 76 -23.05 9.43 -7.31
C PHE A 76 -22.86 8.00 -6.82
N HIS A 77 -23.08 7.74 -5.52
CA HIS A 77 -22.78 6.47 -4.86
C HIS A 77 -21.32 6.02 -5.10
N SER A 78 -20.40 6.97 -5.18
CA SER A 78 -19.00 6.71 -5.53
C SER A 78 -18.02 7.27 -4.51
N GLY A 79 -16.87 6.62 -4.39
CA GLY A 79 -15.70 7.13 -3.67
C GLY A 79 -14.53 7.36 -4.62
N LEU A 80 -13.75 8.40 -4.38
CA LEU A 80 -12.46 8.61 -5.05
C LEU A 80 -11.40 8.93 -4.01
N GLY A 81 -10.20 8.41 -4.22
CA GLY A 81 -9.07 8.74 -3.38
C GLY A 81 -7.74 8.46 -4.06
N PHE A 82 -6.69 8.72 -3.31
CA PHE A 82 -5.33 8.35 -3.68
C PHE A 82 -4.56 7.87 -2.46
N ASN A 83 -3.54 7.07 -2.70
CA ASN A 83 -2.61 6.63 -1.68
C ASN A 83 -1.19 6.69 -2.24
N ILE A 84 -0.27 7.25 -1.45
CA ILE A 84 1.16 7.32 -1.76
C ILE A 84 1.90 6.72 -0.58
N ILE A 85 2.83 5.82 -0.88
CA ILE A 85 3.63 5.09 0.10
C ILE A 85 5.08 5.20 -0.30
N ARG A 86 5.92 5.61 0.65
CA ARG A 86 7.37 5.61 0.51
C ARG A 86 7.96 4.70 1.57
N ASP A 87 8.70 3.70 1.13
CA ASP A 87 9.45 2.80 1.99
C ASP A 87 10.94 3.01 1.77
N VAL A 88 11.71 3.08 2.85
CA VAL A 88 13.16 3.21 2.82
C VAL A 88 13.75 2.00 3.53
N ALA A 89 14.46 1.18 2.75
CA ALA A 89 15.05 -0.05 3.23
C ALA A 89 16.47 0.18 3.75
N GLY A 90 16.63 0.10 5.07
CA GLY A 90 17.92 -0.12 5.70
C GLY A 90 18.92 1.03 5.60
N SER A 91 20.15 0.76 6.05
CA SER A 91 21.32 1.62 5.90
C SER A 91 21.74 1.87 4.45
N GLY A 92 21.25 1.04 3.51
CA GLY A 92 21.48 1.21 2.07
C GLY A 92 20.68 2.35 1.44
N ASN A 93 19.75 2.96 2.17
CA ASN A 93 18.87 4.05 1.72
C ASN A 93 18.14 3.75 0.39
N LEU A 94 17.84 2.47 0.15
CA LEU A 94 17.09 2.04 -1.02
C LEU A 94 15.63 2.44 -0.81
N GLY A 95 15.20 3.47 -1.52
CA GLY A 95 13.85 3.99 -1.44
C GLY A 95 12.94 3.42 -2.53
N ASN A 96 11.77 2.91 -2.15
CA ASN A 96 10.68 2.60 -3.07
C ASN A 96 9.52 3.56 -2.81
N THR A 97 9.10 4.31 -3.82
CA THR A 97 7.91 5.17 -3.74
C THR A 97 6.89 4.68 -4.74
N ARG A 98 5.69 4.40 -4.24
CA ARG A 98 4.57 3.89 -5.02
C ARG A 98 3.32 4.66 -4.66
N GLY A 99 2.43 4.82 -5.63
CA GLY A 99 1.16 5.47 -5.39
C GLY A 99 0.15 5.11 -6.46
N GLY A 100 -1.12 5.36 -6.15
CA GLY A 100 -2.22 5.04 -7.04
C GLY A 100 -3.45 5.85 -6.71
N LEU A 101 -4.32 5.97 -7.71
CA LEU A 101 -5.68 6.43 -7.55
C LEU A 101 -6.56 5.23 -7.20
N LEU A 102 -7.55 5.47 -6.36
CA LEU A 102 -8.53 4.47 -5.95
C LEU A 102 -9.91 5.03 -6.22
N TYR A 103 -10.77 4.20 -6.78
CA TYR A 103 -12.17 4.53 -7.04
C TYR A 103 -13.03 3.41 -6.49
N SER A 104 -14.18 3.75 -5.93
CA SER A 104 -15.20 2.78 -5.53
C SER A 104 -16.57 3.20 -6.02
N TYR A 105 -17.43 2.21 -6.27
CA TYR A 105 -18.86 2.39 -6.49
C TYR A 105 -19.66 1.51 -5.52
N ASP A 106 -20.67 2.07 -4.89
CA ASP A 106 -21.56 1.41 -3.94
C ASP A 106 -22.87 1.01 -4.64
N PHE A 107 -23.03 -0.29 -4.86
CA PHE A 107 -24.22 -0.88 -5.43
C PHE A 107 -25.08 -1.52 -4.33
N THR A 108 -26.33 -1.09 -4.23
CA THR A 108 -27.30 -1.51 -3.23
C THR A 108 -28.49 -2.26 -3.87
N PRO A 109 -28.36 -3.57 -4.14
CA PRO A 109 -29.45 -4.35 -4.76
C PRO A 109 -30.66 -4.50 -3.83
N PHE A 110 -30.43 -4.48 -2.52
CA PHE A 110 -31.44 -4.50 -1.47
C PHE A 110 -31.09 -3.44 -0.42
N PRO A 111 -32.06 -2.87 0.32
CA PRO A 111 -31.79 -1.79 1.28
C PRO A 111 -30.77 -2.14 2.38
N GLU A 112 -30.60 -3.42 2.71
CA GLU A 112 -29.69 -3.89 3.75
C GLU A 112 -28.30 -4.27 3.23
N TRP A 113 -28.14 -4.39 1.91
CA TRP A 113 -26.94 -4.92 1.27
C TRP A 113 -26.20 -3.83 0.52
N HIS A 114 -24.94 -3.60 0.92
CA HIS A 114 -24.02 -2.72 0.22
C HIS A 114 -22.88 -3.54 -0.39
N ILE A 115 -22.69 -3.40 -1.70
CA ILE A 115 -21.58 -4.03 -2.43
C ILE A 115 -20.72 -2.91 -3.00
N LYS A 116 -19.50 -2.79 -2.48
CA LYS A 116 -18.52 -1.79 -2.93
C LYS A 116 -17.45 -2.44 -3.80
N ALA A 117 -17.27 -1.94 -5.02
CA ALA A 117 -16.24 -2.35 -5.96
C ALA A 117 -15.34 -1.18 -6.33
#